data_AF-A0A8T0B334-F1
#
_entry.id   AF-A0A8T0B334-F1
#
_cell.length_a   1.000
_cell.length_b   1.000
_cell.length_c   1.000
_cell.angle_alpha   90.00
_cell.angle_beta   90.00
_cell.angle_gamma   90.00
#
_symmetry.space_group_name_H-M   'P 1'
#
loop_
_entity.id
_entity.type
_entity.pdbx_description
1 polymer ?
#
loop_
_entity_poly.entity_id
_entity_poly.type
_entity_poly.pdbx_seq_one_letter_code
_entity_poly.pdbx_strand_id
1 'polypeptide(L)'
;VRLQGEEVEKVEEFRYLGSTVQSNRECVREVKKRVQAGWSGWRRVIAGVICDRRVSVRVKGKVYRTVVRPEMLYGLETVALSKRQEVELEVAELKMLRCSLGVTTMDRIRNEFIRGTVHVGCFGDKVREARLRWFGHVQRSDINYI
;
A
#
# COMPACT_ATOMS: atom_id res chain seq x y z
N VAL A 1 -22.61 17.87 15.66
CA VAL A 1 -23.01 18.36 14.32
C VAL A 1 -24.38 17.75 14.04
N ARG A 2 -25.35 18.53 13.56
CA ARG A 2 -26.68 17.98 13.22
C ARG A 2 -26.78 17.83 11.71
N LEU A 3 -27.06 16.62 11.23
CA LEU A 3 -27.35 16.34 9.82
C LEU A 3 -28.81 15.93 9.73
N GLN A 4 -29.59 16.60 8.88
CA GLN A 4 -31.02 16.33 8.69
C GLN A 4 -31.86 16.32 9.99
N GLY A 5 -31.43 17.06 11.02
CA GLY A 5 -32.10 17.15 12.32
C GLY A 5 -31.64 16.13 13.35
N GLU A 6 -30.85 15.12 12.96
CA GLU A 6 -30.28 14.12 13.88
C GLU A 6 -28.88 14.53 14.35
N GLU A 7 -28.56 14.23 15.61
CA GLU A 7 -27.27 14.55 16.21
C GLU A 7 -26.26 13.46 15.85
N VAL A 8 -25.26 13.83 15.06
CA VAL A 8 -24.24 12.89 14.58
C VAL A 8 -23.22 12.64 15.68
N GLU A 9 -23.00 11.37 16.00
CA GLU A 9 -21.98 10.93 16.94
C GLU A 9 -20.58 11.34 16.45
N LYS A 10 -19.81 11.96 17.35
CA LYS A 10 -18.42 12.30 17.08
C LYS A 10 -17.52 11.15 17.52
N VAL A 11 -17.00 10.40 16.55
CA VAL A 11 -16.05 9.31 16.79
C VAL A 11 -14.61 9.76 16.54
N GLU A 12 -13.65 9.16 17.25
CA GLU A 12 -12.22 9.43 17.03
C GLU A 12 -11.69 8.79 15.74
N GLU A 13 -12.27 7.65 15.35
CA GLU A 13 -11.90 6.88 14.18
C GLU A 13 -13.16 6.50 13.39
N PHE A 14 -13.16 6.82 12.10
CA PHE A 14 -14.25 6.48 11.20
C PHE A 14 -13.72 5.77 9.96
N ARG A 15 -14.38 4.68 9.57
CA ARG A 15 -14.05 3.95 8.34
C ARG A 15 -15.01 4.37 7.23
N TYR A 16 -14.49 5.04 6.22
CA TYR A 16 -15.24 5.47 5.05
C TYR A 16 -14.67 4.83 3.79
N LEU A 17 -15.51 4.07 3.07
CA LEU A 17 -15.13 3.39 1.83
C LEU A 17 -13.83 2.56 1.95
N GLY A 18 -13.52 2.02 3.12
CA GLY A 18 -12.30 1.25 3.34
C GLY A 18 -11.05 2.06 3.70
N SER A 19 -11.12 3.39 3.74
CA SER A 19 -10.10 4.27 4.30
C SER A 19 -10.49 4.73 5.71
N THR A 20 -9.49 4.91 6.56
CA THR A 20 -9.68 5.28 7.96
C THR A 20 -9.33 6.74 8.17
N VAL A 21 -10.30 7.50 8.65
CA VAL A 21 -10.13 8.91 8.99
C VAL A 21 -10.05 9.03 10.51
N GLN A 22 -9.01 9.72 10.99
CA GLN A 22 -8.82 9.99 12.41
C GLN A 22 -9.13 11.47 12.73
N SER A 23 -9.72 11.73 13.90
CA SER A 23 -10.01 13.09 14.35
C SER A 23 -8.74 13.94 14.56
N ASN A 24 -7.60 13.32 14.86
CA ASN A 24 -6.31 13.98 15.04
C ASN A 24 -5.58 14.30 13.71
N ARG A 25 -6.20 13.97 12.56
CA ARG A 25 -5.65 14.12 11.20
C ARG A 25 -4.34 13.35 10.96
N GLU A 26 -3.97 12.44 11.85
CA GLU A 26 -2.84 11.56 11.63
C GLU A 26 -3.22 10.42 10.68
N CYS A 27 -2.20 9.91 9.99
CA CYS A 27 -2.35 8.81 9.02
C CYS A 27 -1.70 7.50 9.49
N VAL A 28 -1.26 7.44 10.75
CA VAL A 28 -0.56 6.27 11.29
C VAL A 28 -1.46 5.03 11.30
N ARG A 29 -2.73 5.16 11.69
CA ARG A 29 -3.65 4.01 11.69
C ARG A 29 -3.95 3.52 10.28
N GLU A 30 -4.12 4.45 9.34
CA GLU A 30 -4.36 4.11 7.94
C GLU A 30 -3.17 3.35 7.34
N VAL A 31 -1.94 3.83 7.53
CA VAL A 31 -0.72 3.14 7.05
C VAL A 31 -0.63 1.72 7.61
N LYS A 32 -0.86 1.55 8.93
CA LYS A 32 -0.86 0.22 9.55
C LYS A 32 -1.91 -0.71 8.94
N LYS A 33 -3.12 -0.21 8.69
CA LYS A 33 -4.18 -0.97 8.01
C LYS A 33 -3.79 -1.35 6.58
N ARG A 34 -3.11 -0.47 5.84
CA ARG A 34 -2.58 -0.78 4.50
C ARG A 34 -1.49 -1.83 4.51
N VAL A 35 -0.58 -1.77 5.48
CA VAL A 35 0.44 -2.82 5.70
C VAL A 35 -0.26 -4.16 6.00
N GLN A 36 -1.24 -4.17 6.90
CA GLN A 36 -2.00 -5.39 7.24
C GLN A 36 -2.78 -5.95 6.05
N ALA A 37 -3.42 -5.08 5.25
CA ALA A 37 -4.10 -5.46 4.02
C ALA A 37 -3.12 -6.10 3.03
N GLY A 38 -1.97 -5.45 2.78
CA GLY A 38 -0.91 -6.00 1.94
C GLY A 38 -0.42 -7.37 2.40
N TRP A 39 -0.21 -7.56 3.71
CA TRP A 39 0.14 -8.87 4.27
C TRP A 39 -0.96 -9.92 4.14
N SER A 40 -2.22 -9.50 4.14
CA SER A 40 -3.37 -10.39 3.97
C SER A 40 -3.50 -10.83 2.51
N GLY A 41 -3.32 -9.91 1.55
CA GLY A 41 -3.14 -10.23 0.13
C GLY A 41 -1.97 -11.14 -0.12
N TRP A 42 -0.82 -10.84 0.48
CA TRP A 42 0.37 -11.67 0.37
C TRP A 42 0.14 -13.09 0.87
N ARG A 43 -0.46 -13.26 2.05
CA ARG A 43 -0.77 -14.60 2.61
C ARG A 43 -1.66 -15.43 1.70
N ARG A 44 -2.69 -14.82 1.09
CA ARG A 44 -3.56 -15.51 0.11
C ARG A 44 -2.77 -16.03 -1.09
N VAL A 45 -1.74 -15.30 -1.52
CA VAL A 45 -0.91 -15.68 -2.68
C VAL A 45 0.22 -16.64 -2.32
N ILE A 46 0.82 -16.51 -1.14
CA ILE A 46 1.83 -17.47 -0.63
C ILE A 46 1.23 -18.87 -0.53
N ALA A 47 -0.01 -18.98 -0.07
CA ALA A 47 -0.67 -20.26 0.18
C ALA A 47 -0.76 -21.18 -1.06
N GLY A 48 -0.60 -20.63 -2.28
CA GLY A 48 -0.70 -21.41 -3.51
C GLY A 48 0.60 -21.58 -4.31
N VAL A 49 1.40 -20.52 -4.50
CA VAL A 49 2.38 -20.50 -5.63
C VAL A 49 3.64 -19.68 -5.35
N ILE A 50 3.57 -18.54 -4.66
CA ILE A 50 4.64 -17.52 -4.71
C ILE A 50 5.97 -17.94 -4.06
N CYS A 51 5.94 -18.78 -3.02
CA CYS A 51 7.13 -19.22 -2.32
C CYS A 51 7.77 -20.47 -2.94
N ASP A 52 7.14 -21.08 -3.96
CA ASP A 52 7.74 -22.20 -4.68
C ASP A 52 8.97 -21.71 -5.46
N ARG A 53 10.07 -22.46 -5.36
CA ARG A 53 11.30 -22.22 -6.11
C ARG A 53 11.13 -22.45 -7.61
N ARG A 54 10.17 -23.28 -8.03
CA ARG A 54 9.84 -23.56 -9.44
C ARG A 54 9.24 -22.35 -10.16
N VAL A 55 8.66 -21.42 -9.42
CA VAL A 55 8.04 -20.23 -9.99
C VAL A 55 9.12 -19.21 -10.34
N SER A 56 9.12 -18.78 -11.59
CA SER A 56 10.09 -17.79 -12.06
C SER A 56 9.97 -16.48 -11.28
N VAL A 57 11.10 -15.82 -11.05
CA VAL A 57 11.16 -14.55 -10.32
C VAL A 57 10.30 -13.47 -10.99
N ARG A 58 10.23 -13.49 -12.33
CA ARG A 58 9.39 -12.58 -13.12
C ARG A 58 7.90 -12.72 -12.78
N VAL A 59 7.42 -13.95 -12.58
CA VAL A 59 6.03 -14.22 -12.17
C VAL A 59 5.80 -13.72 -10.75
N LYS A 60 6.73 -13.99 -9.81
CA LYS A 60 6.65 -13.49 -8.42
C LYS A 60 6.51 -11.96 -8.38
N GLY A 61 7.35 -11.26 -9.15
CA GLY A 61 7.26 -9.81 -9.29
C GLY A 61 5.94 -9.34 -9.91
N LYS A 62 5.44 -10.04 -10.94
CA LYS A 62 4.14 -9.71 -11.56
C LYS A 62 3.00 -9.84 -10.57
N VAL A 63 2.94 -10.94 -9.83
CA VAL A 63 1.88 -11.18 -8.85
C VAL A 63 1.93 -10.17 -7.71
N TYR A 64 3.12 -9.83 -7.20
CA TYR A 64 3.27 -8.74 -6.24
C TYR A 64 2.70 -7.42 -6.77
N ARG A 65 3.04 -7.04 -8.01
CA ARG A 65 2.54 -5.79 -8.63
C ARG A 65 1.03 -5.78 -8.84
N THR A 66 0.40 -6.93 -9.08
CA THR A 66 -1.04 -7.00 -9.40
C THR A 66 -1.94 -7.23 -8.18
N VAL A 67 -1.44 -7.89 -7.13
CA VAL A 67 -2.27 -8.26 -5.98
C VAL A 67 -1.91 -7.43 -4.75
N VAL A 68 -0.64 -7.47 -4.33
CA VAL A 68 -0.24 -6.87 -3.04
C VAL A 68 -0.07 -5.37 -3.13
N ARG A 69 0.60 -4.88 -4.18
CA ARG A 69 0.87 -3.46 -4.34
C ARG A 69 -0.40 -2.61 -4.38
N PRO A 70 -1.46 -2.96 -5.14
CA PRO A 70 -2.70 -2.19 -5.13
C PRO A 70 -3.37 -2.15 -3.75
N GLU A 71 -3.36 -3.25 -2.99
CA GLU A 71 -3.94 -3.29 -1.64
C GLU A 71 -3.22 -2.38 -0.65
N MET A 72 -1.89 -2.28 -0.77
CA MET A 72 -1.11 -1.35 0.02
C MET A 72 -1.28 0.10 -0.44
N LEU A 73 -1.43 0.34 -1.74
CA LEU A 73 -1.55 1.70 -2.31
C LEU A 73 -2.93 2.32 -2.11
N TYR A 74 -3.97 1.50 -1.95
CA TYR A 74 -5.34 1.97 -1.83
C TYR A 74 -5.44 3.06 -0.74
N GLY A 75 -6.08 4.19 -1.05
CA GLY A 75 -6.25 5.31 -0.12
C GLY A 75 -4.98 6.13 0.20
N LEU A 76 -3.77 5.70 -0.21
CA LEU A 76 -2.54 6.47 0.05
C LEU A 76 -2.39 7.71 -0.83
N GLU A 77 -3.16 7.79 -1.92
CA GLU A 77 -3.21 8.96 -2.80
C GLU A 77 -3.84 10.20 -2.13
N THR A 78 -4.75 10.00 -1.17
CA THR A 78 -5.44 11.08 -0.45
C THR A 78 -4.84 11.37 0.93
N VAL A 79 -3.75 10.69 1.29
CA VAL A 79 -3.15 10.73 2.62
C VAL A 79 -1.77 11.39 2.58
N ALA A 80 -1.54 12.35 3.48
CA ALA A 80 -0.25 12.98 3.69
C ALA A 80 0.69 12.04 4.46
N LEU A 81 1.51 11.27 3.74
CA LEU A 81 2.50 10.38 4.35
C LEU A 81 3.72 11.15 4.86
N SER A 82 4.12 10.86 6.09
CA SER A 82 5.43 11.24 6.62
C SER A 82 6.53 10.32 6.09
N LYS A 83 7.79 10.79 6.13
CA LYS A 83 8.97 9.99 5.74
C LYS A 83 9.08 8.67 6.50
N ARG A 84 8.72 8.67 7.79
CA ARG A 84 8.73 7.46 8.63
C ARG A 84 7.75 6.40 8.13
N GLN A 85 6.56 6.82 7.69
CA GLN A 85 5.52 5.92 7.18
C GLN A 85 5.85 5.40 5.79
N GLU A 86 6.47 6.21 4.93
CA GLU A 86 7.01 5.75 3.64
C GLU A 86 8.00 4.59 3.85
N VAL A 87 8.94 4.76 4.80
CA VAL A 87 9.91 3.71 5.17
C VAL A 87 9.21 2.47 5.73
N GLU A 88 8.16 2.62 6.55
CA GLU A 88 7.39 1.49 7.09
C GLU A 88 6.75 0.64 5.98
N LEU A 89 6.14 1.28 4.98
CA LEU A 89 5.56 0.62 3.81
C LEU A 89 6.63 -0.08 2.96
N GLU A 90 7.78 0.57 2.76
CA GLU A 90 8.91 -0.03 2.04
C GLU A 90 9.50 -1.24 2.75
N VAL A 91 9.61 -1.20 4.09
CA VAL A 91 10.06 -2.34 4.89
C VAL A 91 9.09 -3.51 4.75
N ALA A 92 7.78 -3.26 4.75
CA ALA A 92 6.77 -4.29 4.52
C ALA A 92 6.90 -4.90 3.11
N GLU A 93 7.01 -4.07 2.07
CA GLU A 93 7.26 -4.51 0.68
C GLU A 93 8.49 -5.42 0.61
N LEU A 94 9.64 -4.95 1.13
CA LEU A 94 10.90 -5.68 1.04
C LEU A 94 10.87 -7.00 1.80
N LYS A 95 10.18 -7.08 2.94
CA LYS A 95 9.98 -8.34 3.67
C LYS A 95 9.21 -9.36 2.84
N MET A 96 8.14 -8.93 2.16
CA MET A 96 7.37 -9.80 1.27
C MET A 96 8.21 -10.25 0.06
N LEU A 97 8.91 -9.33 -0.60
CA LEU A 97 9.76 -9.67 -1.74
C LEU A 97 10.86 -10.67 -1.35
N ARG A 98 11.57 -10.42 -0.24
CA ARG A 98 12.59 -11.34 0.29
C ARG A 98 12.03 -12.73 0.58
N CYS A 99 10.86 -12.79 1.23
CA CYS A 99 10.17 -14.05 1.51
C CYS A 99 9.91 -14.86 0.23
N SER A 100 9.46 -14.23 -0.86
CA SER A 100 9.23 -14.95 -2.12
C SER A 100 10.49 -15.44 -2.82
N LEU A 101 11.62 -14.78 -2.58
CA LEU A 101 12.92 -15.20 -3.12
C LEU A 101 13.61 -16.22 -2.22
N GLY A 102 13.06 -16.51 -1.04
CA GLY A 102 13.73 -17.35 -0.02
C GLY A 102 15.00 -16.72 0.53
N VAL A 103 15.12 -15.38 0.46
CA VAL A 103 16.26 -14.61 0.94
C VAL A 103 15.97 -14.09 2.34
N THR A 104 16.96 -14.18 3.21
CA THR A 104 16.92 -13.67 4.58
C THR A 104 17.77 -12.41 4.71
N THR A 105 17.70 -11.75 5.87
CA THR A 105 18.60 -10.62 6.17
C THR A 105 20.06 -11.05 6.35
N MET A 106 20.32 -12.33 6.63
CA MET A 106 21.66 -12.87 6.80
C MET A 106 22.44 -12.96 5.50
N ASP A 107 21.74 -13.04 4.37
CA ASP A 107 22.35 -13.07 3.03
C ASP A 107 22.98 -11.73 2.64
N ARG A 108 22.76 -10.66 3.44
CA ARG A 108 23.31 -9.30 3.26
C ARG A 108 23.09 -8.73 1.84
N ILE A 109 22.05 -9.19 1.14
CA ILE A 109 21.68 -8.71 -0.18
C ILE A 109 21.04 -7.33 -0.07
N ARG A 110 21.59 -6.39 -0.85
CA ARG A 110 21.12 -5.01 -0.97
C ARG A 110 19.66 -4.94 -1.44
N ASN A 111 18.90 -3.97 -0.90
CA ASN A 111 17.47 -3.80 -1.21
C ASN A 111 17.22 -3.51 -2.69
N GLU A 112 18.13 -2.74 -3.31
CA GLU A 112 18.09 -2.38 -4.73
C GLU A 112 18.18 -3.63 -5.61
N PHE A 113 19.04 -4.58 -5.23
CA PHE A 113 19.17 -5.84 -5.95
C PHE A 113 17.91 -6.69 -5.84
N ILE A 114 17.33 -6.82 -4.63
CA ILE A 114 16.05 -7.54 -4.44
C ILE A 114 14.96 -6.99 -5.37
N ARG A 115 14.77 -5.66 -5.37
CA ARG A 115 13.81 -4.97 -6.23
C ARG A 115 14.11 -5.13 -7.73
N GLY A 116 15.40 -5.06 -8.08
CA GLY A 116 15.88 -5.29 -9.45
C GLY A 116 15.54 -6.68 -9.97
N THR A 117 15.80 -7.72 -9.17
CA THR A 117 15.55 -9.13 -9.55
C THR A 117 14.07 -9.40 -9.84
N VAL A 118 13.15 -8.83 -9.04
CA VAL A 118 11.69 -8.98 -9.27
C VAL A 118 11.12 -7.97 -10.27
N HIS A 119 11.92 -7.04 -10.78
CA HIS A 119 11.50 -5.91 -11.62
C HIS A 119 10.38 -5.08 -10.98
N VAL A 120 10.59 -4.66 -9.74
CA VAL A 120 9.62 -3.91 -8.94
C VAL A 120 10.25 -2.56 -8.58
N GLY A 121 9.65 -1.47 -9.03
CA GLY A 121 10.08 -0.10 -8.64
C GLY A 121 9.83 0.18 -7.16
N CYS A 122 10.44 1.22 -6.60
CA CYS A 122 10.27 1.59 -5.20
C CYS A 122 8.80 1.90 -4.85
N PHE A 123 8.36 1.52 -3.65
CA PHE A 123 7.00 1.79 -3.19
C PHE A 123 6.69 3.30 -3.13
N GLY A 124 7.61 4.11 -2.60
CA GLY A 124 7.44 5.56 -2.52
C GLY A 124 7.21 6.22 -3.88
N ASP A 125 7.91 5.77 -4.92
CA ASP A 125 7.72 6.25 -6.30
C ASP A 125 6.31 5.93 -6.80
N LYS A 126 5.79 4.75 -6.46
CA LYS A 126 4.44 4.34 -6.84
C LYS A 126 3.35 5.08 -6.09
N VAL A 127 3.59 5.46 -4.83
CA VAL A 127 2.70 6.38 -4.11
C VAL A 127 2.67 7.75 -4.81
N ARG A 128 3.83 8.28 -5.20
CA ARG A 128 3.91 9.56 -5.93
C ARG A 128 3.18 9.49 -7.28
N GLU A 129 3.36 8.40 -8.02
CA GLU A 129 2.65 8.16 -9.28
C GLU A 129 1.13 8.09 -9.07
N ALA A 130 0.66 7.41 -8.01
CA ALA A 130 -0.77 7.34 -7.66
C ALA A 130 -1.34 8.72 -7.32
N ARG A 131 -0.61 9.53 -6.54
CA ARG A 131 -1.00 10.92 -6.23
C ARG A 131 -1.12 11.79 -7.49
N LEU A 132 -0.16 11.69 -8.41
CA LEU A 132 -0.22 12.43 -9.68
C LEU A 132 -1.37 11.95 -10.57
N ARG A 133 -1.64 10.65 -10.60
CA ARG A 133 -2.81 10.10 -11.31
C ARG A 133 -4.12 10.64 -10.74
N TRP A 134 -4.25 10.67 -9.41
CA TRP A 134 -5.40 11.24 -8.71
C TRP A 134 -5.55 12.73 -9.00
N PHE A 135 -4.47 13.51 -8.88
CA PHE A 135 -4.47 14.93 -9.20
C PHE A 135 -4.93 15.18 -10.65
N GLY A 136 -4.39 14.42 -11.60
CA GLY A 136 -4.81 14.53 -13.00
C GLY A 136 -6.29 14.17 -13.20
N HIS A 137 -6.85 13.25 -12.42
CA HIS A 137 -8.29 12.98 -12.43
C HIS A 137 -9.08 14.19 -11.94
N VAL A 138 -8.72 14.77 -10.81
CA VAL A 138 -9.36 16.00 -10.27
C VAL A 138 -9.29 17.15 -11.28
N GLN A 139 -8.17 17.34 -11.96
CA GLN A 139 -8.04 18.40 -12.98
C GLN A 139 -8.91 18.18 -14.23
N ARG A 140 -9.30 16.94 -14.53
CA ARG A 140 -10.21 16.63 -15.65
C ARG A 140 -11.68 16.63 -15.23
N SER A 141 -11.97 16.70 -13.93
CA SER A 141 -13.35 16.79 -13.44
C SER A 141 -13.94 18.16 -13.75
N ASP A 142 -15.21 18.18 -14.16
CA ASP A 142 -15.95 19.42 -14.39
C ASP A 142 -16.05 20.24 -13.10
N ILE A 143 -16.06 21.56 -13.25
CA ILE A 143 -16.25 22.52 -12.15
C ILE A 143 -17.58 22.30 -11.40
N ASN A 144 -18.57 21.69 -12.06
CA ASN A 144 -19.89 21.37 -11.47
C ASN A 144 -19.93 20.00 -10.76
N TYR A 145 -18.80 19.30 -10.63
CA TYR A 145 -18.72 18.06 -9.88
C TYR A 145 -18.51 18.38 -8.39
N ILE A 146 -19.60 18.71 -7.68
CA ILE A 146 -19.84 18.59 -6.22
C ILE A 146 -21.27 19.07 -5.93
#